data_AF-A0A0D8X5P2-F1
#
_entry.id   AF-A0A0D8X5P2-F1
#
_cell.length_a   1.000
_cell.length_b   1.000
_cell.length_c   1.000
_cell.angle_alpha   90.00
_cell.angle_beta   90.00
_cell.angle_gamma   90.00
#
_symmetry.space_group_name_H-M   'P 1'
#
loop_
_entity.id
_entity.type
_entity.pdbx_description
1 polymer ?
#
loop_
_entity_poly.entity_id
_entity_poly.type
_entity_poly.pdbx_seq_one_letter_code
_entity_poly.pdbx_strand_id
1 'polypeptide(L)'
;YTTIQSTYLYVYPRTRVNDALNIKRYTSSFSVARVLVHPSFSCSSATGDIALLELSLNIFTEASPICMPRLNEDIPTTVTAAGYGKNPNIPSKTRPMQVVNLTYRGTTGDRIVTNTTGSTICPGDSGGPLFKTNGTHYVLLGISSTYQKNSCTKTSKCTNRSFLYN
;
A
#
# COMPACT_ATOMS: atom_id res chain seq x y z
N TYR A 1 -1.78 13.26 16.29
CA TYR A 1 -1.73 11.83 15.97
C TYR A 1 -2.21 11.04 17.17
N THR A 2 -3.06 10.03 16.95
CA THR A 2 -3.42 9.07 17.99
C THR A 2 -2.37 7.97 18.01
N THR A 3 -1.76 7.73 19.18
CA THR A 3 -0.75 6.66 19.34
C THR A 3 -1.44 5.40 19.86
N ILE A 4 -1.23 4.27 19.18
CA ILE A 4 -1.69 2.96 19.63
C ILE A 4 -0.44 2.12 19.92
N GLN A 5 -0.32 1.58 21.14
CA GLN A 5 0.67 0.54 21.43
C GLN A 5 0.17 -0.77 20.80
N SER A 6 1.02 -1.37 19.96
CA SER A 6 0.67 -2.59 19.24
C SER A 6 1.60 -3.72 19.65
N THR A 7 1.07 -4.73 20.34
CA THR A 7 1.84 -5.92 20.74
C THR A 7 1.76 -7.06 19.71
N TYR A 8 1.00 -6.89 18.63
CA TYR A 8 0.70 -7.98 17.67
C TYR A 8 0.91 -7.64 16.20
N LEU A 9 1.48 -6.46 15.88
CA LEU A 9 1.76 -6.07 14.51
C LEU A 9 3.23 -6.33 14.16
N TYR A 10 3.44 -7.01 13.04
CA TYR A 10 4.75 -7.42 12.55
C TYR A 10 4.91 -7.04 11.08
N VAL A 11 6.11 -6.61 10.71
CA VAL A 11 6.51 -6.32 9.33
C VAL A 11 7.40 -7.44 8.82
N TYR A 12 7.03 -7.98 7.66
CA TYR A 12 7.78 -9.02 6.96
C TYR A 12 8.40 -8.44 5.69
N PRO A 13 9.73 -8.41 5.56
CA PRO A 13 10.37 -8.00 4.32
C PRO A 13 10.06 -8.96 3.17
N ARG A 14 9.94 -8.41 1.96
CA ARG A 14 9.70 -9.19 0.74
C ARG A 14 10.74 -10.29 0.53
N THR A 15 12.01 -10.06 0.86
CA THR A 15 13.10 -11.04 0.74
C THR A 15 12.82 -12.34 1.51
N ARG A 16 11.94 -12.29 2.51
CA ARG A 16 11.55 -13.44 3.35
C ARG A 16 10.19 -14.03 2.99
N VAL A 17 9.29 -13.24 2.41
CA VAL A 17 7.91 -13.66 2.10
C VAL A 17 7.65 -13.61 0.60
N ASN A 18 7.56 -14.78 -0.03
CA ASN A 18 7.18 -14.89 -1.44
C ASN A 18 5.66 -14.97 -1.64
N ASP A 19 4.93 -15.44 -0.62
CA ASP A 19 3.49 -15.65 -0.63
C ASP A 19 2.90 -15.23 0.71
N ALA A 20 2.05 -14.20 0.72
CA ALA A 20 1.48 -13.63 1.93
C ALA A 20 0.46 -14.56 2.64
N LEU A 21 -0.06 -15.59 1.98
CA LEU A 21 -0.94 -16.59 2.62
C LEU A 21 -0.16 -17.79 3.19
N ASN A 22 1.09 -17.97 2.80
CA ASN A 22 1.91 -19.14 3.16
C ASN A 22 3.25 -18.72 3.78
N ILE A 23 3.21 -17.80 4.74
CA ILE A 23 4.38 -17.39 5.51
C ILE A 23 4.84 -18.56 6.38
N LYS A 24 6.11 -18.97 6.26
CA LYS A 24 6.65 -20.09 7.04
C LYS A 24 6.69 -19.72 8.53
N ARG A 25 6.41 -20.68 9.42
CA ARG A 25 6.32 -20.48 10.88
C ARG A 25 7.54 -19.80 11.54
N TYR A 26 8.72 -19.97 10.95
CA TYR A 26 9.99 -19.42 11.46
C TYR A 26 10.52 -18.28 10.59
N THR A 27 9.64 -17.60 9.85
CA THR A 27 10.02 -16.42 9.08
C THR A 27 10.27 -15.25 10.02
N SER A 28 11.52 -14.79 10.10
CA SER A 28 11.87 -13.62 10.90
C SER A 28 11.13 -12.36 10.44
N SER A 29 10.67 -11.57 11.40
CA SER A 29 9.89 -10.35 11.21
C SER A 29 10.31 -9.26 12.18
N PHE A 30 9.83 -8.05 11.93
CA PHE A 30 10.11 -6.87 12.75
C PHE A 30 8.85 -6.47 13.50
N SER A 31 8.92 -6.39 14.83
CA SER A 31 7.78 -5.93 15.62
C SER A 31 7.59 -4.41 15.48
N VAL A 32 6.33 -3.98 15.45
CA VAL A 32 5.97 -2.56 15.46
C VAL A 32 5.82 -2.08 16.90
N ALA A 33 6.62 -1.09 17.31
CA ALA A 33 6.57 -0.50 18.64
C ALA A 33 5.40 0.49 18.79
N ARG A 34 5.17 1.32 17.77
CA ARG A 34 4.14 2.37 17.80
C ARG A 34 3.43 2.50 16.47
N VAL A 35 2.11 2.72 16.55
CA VAL A 35 1.28 3.08 15.41
C VAL A 35 0.78 4.51 15.62
N LEU A 36 1.10 5.39 14.69
CA LEU A 36 0.69 6.80 14.70
C LEU A 36 -0.31 7.05 13.58
N VAL A 37 -1.59 7.14 13.91
CA VAL A 37 -2.66 7.39 12.93
C VAL A 37 -2.85 8.88 12.73
N HIS A 38 -3.00 9.32 11.48
CA HIS A 38 -3.23 10.72 11.14
C HIS A 38 -4.47 11.26 11.90
N PRO A 39 -4.39 12.44 12.53
CA PRO A 39 -5.48 12.96 13.38
C PRO A 39 -6.78 13.24 12.62
N SER A 40 -6.71 13.52 11.31
CA SER A 40 -7.91 13.71 10.48
C SER A 40 -8.44 12.41 9.88
N PHE A 41 -7.91 11.25 10.27
CA PHE A 41 -8.36 9.97 9.72
C PHE A 41 -9.87 9.79 9.94
N SER A 42 -10.60 9.58 8.85
CA SER A 42 -12.05 9.37 8.88
C SER A 42 -12.44 8.32 7.86
N CYS A 43 -12.81 7.14 8.33
CA CYS A 43 -13.22 6.02 7.48
C CYS A 43 -14.45 6.36 6.60
N SER A 44 -15.37 7.19 7.09
CA SER A 44 -16.60 7.55 6.35
C SER A 44 -16.34 8.47 5.16
N SER A 45 -15.35 9.36 5.27
CA SER A 45 -14.93 10.27 4.21
C SER A 45 -13.67 9.77 3.48
N ALA A 46 -13.13 8.63 3.92
CA ALA A 46 -11.79 8.10 3.71
C ALA A 46 -10.62 9.05 4.05
N THR A 47 -10.86 10.30 4.49
CA THR A 47 -9.80 11.32 4.60
C THR A 47 -8.72 10.97 5.60
N GLY A 48 -7.50 11.47 5.37
CA GLY A 48 -6.36 11.24 6.26
C GLY A 48 -5.98 9.76 6.41
N ASP A 49 -6.18 8.93 5.38
CA ASP A 49 -5.86 7.49 5.39
C ASP A 49 -4.36 7.24 5.26
N ILE A 50 -3.63 7.63 6.30
CA ILE A 50 -2.20 7.42 6.47
C ILE A 50 -1.88 7.16 7.94
N ALA A 51 -0.94 6.24 8.16
CA ALA A 51 -0.39 5.96 9.47
C ALA A 51 1.11 5.70 9.35
N LEU A 52 1.85 6.06 10.42
CA LEU A 52 3.27 5.71 10.55
C LEU A 52 3.40 4.52 11.50
N LEU A 53 4.25 3.57 11.11
CA LEU A 53 4.61 2.41 11.91
C LEU A 53 6.07 2.56 12.34
N GLU A 54 6.30 2.71 13.64
CA GLU A 54 7.65 2.72 14.20
C GLU A 54 8.06 1.29 14.53
N LEU A 55 9.13 0.79 13.93
CA LEU A 55 9.67 -0.53 14.21
C LEU A 55 10.48 -0.51 15.51
N SER A 56 10.43 -1.59 16.27
CA SER A 56 11.25 -1.72 17.49
C SER A 56 12.75 -1.83 17.20
N LEU A 57 13.11 -2.25 15.98
CA LEU A 57 14.48 -2.44 15.52
C LEU A 57 14.64 -1.91 14.09
N ASN A 58 15.84 -1.45 13.76
CA ASN A 58 16.21 -1.00 12.42
C ASN A 58 16.21 -2.16 11.42
N ILE A 59 15.72 -1.90 10.21
CA ILE A 59 15.55 -2.90 9.13
C ILE A 59 16.54 -2.71 7.96
N PHE A 60 17.52 -1.81 8.09
CA PHE A 60 18.38 -1.37 6.97
C PHE A 60 19.20 -2.47 6.29
N THR A 61 19.42 -3.61 6.96
CA THR A 61 20.10 -4.77 6.37
C THR A 61 19.19 -5.61 5.46
N GLU A 62 17.88 -5.40 5.52
CA GLU A 62 16.87 -6.23 4.83
C GLU A 62 15.94 -5.44 3.93
N ALA A 63 15.89 -4.12 4.10
CA ALA A 63 15.10 -3.22 3.29
C ALA A 63 15.80 -1.88 3.11
N SER A 64 15.59 -1.27 1.95
CA SER A 64 15.99 0.10 1.67
C SER A 64 14.77 1.00 1.65
N PRO A 65 14.85 2.22 2.19
CA PRO A 65 13.75 3.18 2.11
C PRO A 65 13.50 3.58 0.65
N ILE A 66 12.23 3.84 0.32
CA ILE A 66 11.85 4.50 -0.94
C ILE A 66 12.07 6.01 -0.79
N CYS A 67 12.36 6.72 -1.89
CA CYS A 67 12.47 8.18 -1.83
C CYS A 67 11.10 8.82 -1.57
N MET A 68 11.06 9.79 -0.66
CA MET A 68 9.87 10.63 -0.47
C MET A 68 9.74 11.63 -1.63
N PRO A 69 8.51 11.99 -2.03
CA PRO A 69 8.28 12.98 -3.07
C PRO A 69 8.70 14.37 -2.61
N ARG A 70 9.07 15.22 -3.57
CA ARG A 70 9.23 16.66 -3.32
C ARG A 70 7.86 17.34 -3.24
N LEU A 71 7.84 18.55 -2.71
CA LEU A 71 6.68 19.42 -2.84
C LEU A 71 6.37 19.62 -4.34
N ASN A 72 5.13 19.36 -4.74
CA ASN A 72 4.69 19.38 -6.14
C ASN A 72 5.45 18.41 -7.05
N GLU A 73 5.81 17.22 -6.53
CA GLU A 73 6.37 16.14 -7.35
C GLU A 73 5.47 15.83 -8.55
N ASP A 74 6.05 15.81 -9.74
CA ASP A 74 5.30 15.50 -10.96
C ASP A 74 4.83 14.03 -10.97
N ILE A 75 3.59 13.81 -11.43
CA ILE A 75 2.99 12.49 -11.51
C ILE A 75 2.90 12.11 -13.00
N PRO A 76 3.74 11.16 -13.48
CA PRO A 76 3.68 10.73 -14.87
C PRO A 76 2.37 10.00 -15.18
N THR A 77 2.03 9.95 -16.47
CA THR A 77 0.84 9.21 -16.95
C THR A 77 0.86 7.74 -16.52
N THR A 78 2.04 7.12 -16.50
CA THR A 78 2.22 5.73 -16.05
C THR A 78 2.92 5.71 -14.70
N VAL A 79 2.25 5.13 -13.72
CA VAL A 79 2.73 4.94 -12.35
C VAL A 79 2.69 3.45 -12.00
N THR A 80 3.43 3.03 -10.98
CA THR A 80 3.55 1.63 -10.62
C THR A 80 3.01 1.40 -9.21
N ALA A 81 2.24 0.32 -9.03
CA ALA A 81 1.78 -0.15 -7.73
C ALA A 81 2.39 -1.53 -7.45
N ALA A 82 2.68 -1.83 -6.19
CA ALA A 82 3.18 -3.12 -5.76
C ALA A 82 2.45 -3.63 -4.51
N GLY A 83 2.16 -4.92 -4.46
CA GLY A 83 1.46 -5.51 -3.32
C GLY A 83 1.14 -7.00 -3.46
N TYR A 84 0.48 -7.53 -2.43
CA TYR A 84 0.05 -8.93 -2.31
C TYR A 84 -1.48 -9.08 -2.34
N GLY A 85 -2.17 -8.08 -2.86
CA GLY A 85 -3.61 -8.04 -2.95
C GLY A 85 -4.19 -9.15 -3.81
N LYS A 86 -5.51 -9.29 -3.69
CA LYS A 86 -6.24 -10.37 -4.34
C LYS A 86 -6.15 -10.23 -5.85
N ASN A 87 -5.62 -11.23 -6.54
CA ASN A 87 -5.73 -11.34 -7.98
C ASN A 87 -6.72 -12.48 -8.34
N PRO A 88 -7.84 -12.20 -9.01
CA PRO A 88 -8.81 -13.22 -9.39
C PRO A 88 -8.27 -14.25 -10.40
N ASN A 89 -7.18 -13.94 -11.10
CA ASN A 89 -6.51 -14.82 -12.06
C ASN A 89 -5.49 -15.76 -11.39
N ILE A 90 -5.29 -15.64 -10.07
CA ILE A 90 -4.36 -16.46 -9.29
C ILE A 90 -5.17 -17.31 -8.30
N PRO A 91 -4.77 -18.59 -8.02
CA PRO A 91 -5.46 -19.43 -7.05
C PRO A 91 -5.63 -18.76 -5.68
N SER A 92 -6.81 -18.88 -5.08
CA SER A 92 -7.15 -18.21 -3.81
C SER A 92 -6.26 -18.61 -2.62
N LYS A 93 -5.54 -19.73 -2.72
CA LYS A 93 -4.63 -20.24 -1.70
C LYS A 93 -3.23 -19.62 -1.72
N THR A 94 -2.95 -18.72 -2.66
CA THR A 94 -1.66 -18.03 -2.76
C THR A 94 -1.87 -16.54 -3.01
N ARG A 95 -0.97 -15.73 -2.47
CA ARG A 95 -0.86 -14.28 -2.70
C ARG A 95 0.59 -13.94 -2.95
N PRO A 96 1.10 -14.13 -4.18
CA PRO A 96 2.45 -13.71 -4.53
C PRO A 96 2.53 -12.18 -4.65
N MET A 97 3.74 -11.63 -4.48
CA MET A 97 4.00 -10.22 -4.73
C MET A 97 3.79 -9.93 -6.21
N GLN A 98 3.08 -8.84 -6.50
CA GLN A 98 2.81 -8.38 -7.85
C GLN A 98 3.18 -6.92 -7.99
N VAL A 99 3.60 -6.54 -9.19
CA VAL A 99 3.91 -5.17 -9.57
C VAL A 99 3.16 -4.89 -10.86
N VAL A 100 2.35 -3.83 -10.87
CA VAL A 100 1.51 -3.48 -12.00
C VAL A 100 1.68 -2.01 -12.37
N ASN A 101 1.63 -1.73 -13.65
CA ASN A 101 1.56 -0.36 -14.14
C ASN A 101 0.10 0.08 -14.18
N LEU A 102 -0.14 1.25 -13.61
CA LEU A 102 -1.42 1.93 -13.57
C LEU A 102 -1.32 3.26 -14.32
N THR A 103 -2.45 3.78 -14.75
CA THR A 103 -2.56 4.99 -15.53
C THR A 103 -3.16 6.08 -14.67
N TYR A 104 -2.39 7.12 -14.41
CA TYR A 104 -2.84 8.32 -13.72
C TYR A 104 -3.94 9.03 -14.52
N ARG A 105 -4.97 9.54 -13.83
CA ARG A 105 -6.12 10.21 -14.42
C ARG A 105 -6.37 11.62 -13.88
N GLY A 106 -5.66 12.01 -12.82
CA GLY A 106 -5.89 13.28 -12.15
C GLY A 106 -5.88 13.13 -10.65
N THR A 107 -6.00 14.27 -9.97
CA THR A 107 -6.17 14.32 -8.52
C THR A 107 -7.55 14.84 -8.12
N THR A 108 -8.07 14.33 -7.01
CA THR A 108 -9.35 14.77 -6.43
C THR A 108 -9.15 15.13 -4.97
N GLY A 109 -8.84 16.41 -4.71
CA GLY A 109 -8.39 16.85 -3.39
C GLY A 109 -6.99 16.31 -3.08
N ASP A 110 -6.84 15.68 -1.93
CA ASP A 110 -5.62 15.02 -1.46
C ASP A 110 -5.45 13.61 -2.05
N ARG A 111 -6.03 13.32 -3.22
CA ARG A 111 -6.06 11.96 -3.79
C ARG A 111 -5.56 11.86 -5.21
N ILE A 112 -4.80 10.80 -5.51
CA ILE A 112 -4.36 10.40 -6.85
C ILE A 112 -5.32 9.38 -7.43
N VAL A 113 -5.95 9.65 -8.57
CA VAL A 113 -6.85 8.70 -9.22
C VAL A 113 -6.13 7.97 -10.34
N THR A 114 -6.17 6.64 -10.30
CA THR A 114 -5.67 5.77 -11.38
C THR A 114 -6.80 4.97 -12.02
N ASN A 115 -6.75 4.77 -13.33
CA ASN A 115 -7.70 3.90 -14.04
C ASN A 115 -7.01 3.22 -15.23
N THR A 116 -6.89 1.90 -15.15
CA THR A 116 -6.23 1.05 -16.15
C THR A 116 -7.10 -0.15 -16.46
N THR A 117 -7.26 -0.44 -17.74
CA THR A 117 -7.97 -1.65 -18.17
C THR A 117 -7.19 -2.89 -17.79
N GLY A 118 -7.83 -3.81 -17.07
CA GLY A 118 -7.24 -5.12 -16.71
C GLY A 118 -6.29 -5.11 -15.51
N SER A 119 -6.03 -3.96 -14.87
CA SER A 119 -5.17 -3.88 -13.68
C SER A 119 -5.65 -2.81 -12.70
N THR A 120 -5.63 -3.14 -11.41
CA THR A 120 -5.99 -2.23 -10.33
C THR A 120 -5.41 -2.75 -9.02
N ILE A 121 -5.50 -1.95 -7.96
CA ILE A 121 -5.29 -2.42 -6.59
C ILE A 121 -6.53 -3.14 -6.05
N CYS A 122 -6.32 -4.12 -5.17
CA CYS A 122 -7.34 -5.01 -4.66
C CYS A 122 -7.23 -5.22 -3.14
N PRO A 123 -8.20 -5.91 -2.49
CA PRO A 123 -8.09 -6.27 -1.07
C PRO A 123 -6.78 -6.98 -0.74
N GLY A 124 -6.02 -6.38 0.17
CA GLY A 124 -4.67 -6.81 0.57
C GLY A 124 -3.55 -5.93 0.00
N ASP A 125 -3.83 -5.02 -0.94
CA ASP A 125 -2.88 -3.99 -1.39
C ASP A 125 -2.96 -2.71 -0.55
N SER A 126 -3.95 -2.56 0.33
CA SER A 126 -4.09 -1.39 1.21
C SER A 126 -2.81 -1.13 2.02
N GLY A 127 -2.37 0.13 2.06
CA GLY A 127 -1.08 0.57 2.61
C GLY A 127 0.12 0.40 1.66
N GLY A 128 -0.04 -0.30 0.54
CA GLY A 128 1.01 -0.53 -0.46
C GLY A 128 1.36 0.73 -1.27
N PRO A 129 2.60 0.82 -1.80
CA PRO A 129 3.07 2.03 -2.47
C PRO A 129 2.50 2.18 -3.87
N LEU A 130 2.17 3.42 -4.22
CA LEU A 130 2.12 3.92 -5.60
C LEU A 130 3.37 4.75 -5.84
N PHE A 131 4.15 4.45 -6.87
CA PHE A 131 5.45 5.08 -7.07
C PHE A 131 5.78 5.27 -8.55
N LYS A 132 6.76 6.14 -8.83
CA LYS A 132 7.40 6.25 -10.14
C LYS A 132 8.87 5.86 -10.05
N THR A 133 9.48 5.62 -11.20
CA THR A 133 10.93 5.51 -11.35
C THR A 133 11.44 6.68 -12.18
N ASN A 134 12.58 7.25 -11.77
CA ASN A 134 13.34 8.20 -12.59
C ASN A 134 14.53 7.52 -13.30
N GLY A 135 14.48 6.18 -13.43
CA GLY A 135 15.53 5.34 -14.01
C GLY A 135 16.56 4.85 -12.98
N THR A 136 16.78 5.58 -11.89
CA THR A 136 17.78 5.21 -10.86
C THR A 136 17.15 4.99 -9.49
N HIS A 137 16.11 5.75 -9.15
CA HIS A 137 15.46 5.75 -7.85
C HIS A 137 13.95 5.59 -8.03
N TYR A 138 13.34 4.94 -7.04
CA TYR A 138 11.89 4.88 -6.90
C TYR A 138 11.44 6.00 -5.97
N VAL A 139 10.46 6.78 -6.42
CA VAL A 139 9.88 7.89 -5.67
C VAL A 139 8.44 7.53 -5.33
N LEU A 140 8.12 7.52 -4.04
CA LEU A 140 6.76 7.32 -3.55
C LEU A 140 5.90 8.50 -4.02
N LEU A 141 4.74 8.19 -4.57
CA LEU A 141 3.76 9.18 -5.01
C LEU A 141 2.49 9.12 -4.16
N GLY A 142 2.11 7.94 -3.68
CA GLY A 142 0.91 7.81 -2.86
C GLY A 142 0.84 6.46 -2.16
N ILE A 143 -0.18 6.31 -1.32
CA ILE A 143 -0.41 5.10 -0.53
C ILE A 143 -1.76 4.50 -0.95
N SER A 144 -1.76 3.20 -1.19
CA SER A 144 -2.94 2.46 -1.57
C SER A 144 -3.99 2.51 -0.47
N SER A 145 -5.13 3.15 -0.72
CA SER A 145 -6.18 3.35 0.29
C SER A 145 -7.40 2.53 -0.09
N THR A 146 -8.04 2.89 -1.21
CA THR A 146 -9.28 2.25 -1.64
C THR A 146 -9.31 1.97 -3.13
N TYR A 147 -10.22 1.09 -3.53
CA TYR A 147 -10.35 0.61 -4.90
C TYR A 147 -11.82 0.61 -5.31
N GLN A 148 -12.09 0.55 -6.62
CA GLN A 148 -13.46 0.54 -7.13
C GLN A 148 -14.17 -0.76 -6.74
N LYS A 149 -15.34 -0.61 -6.10
CA LYS A 149 -16.21 -1.69 -5.62
C LYS A 149 -16.80 -2.45 -6.82
N ASN A 150 -15.99 -3.31 -7.44
CA ASN A 150 -16.30 -4.40 -8.38
C ASN A 150 -15.05 -4.85 -9.17
N SER A 151 -13.93 -4.14 -9.06
CA SER A 151 -12.71 -4.46 -9.83
C SER A 151 -11.98 -5.74 -9.36
N CYS A 152 -12.36 -6.30 -8.19
CA CYS A 152 -11.67 -7.45 -7.54
C CYS A 152 -12.62 -8.45 -6.84
N THR A 153 -13.83 -8.67 -7.36
CA THR A 153 -14.94 -9.37 -6.67
C THR A 153 -14.55 -10.67 -5.95
N LYS A 154 -14.54 -10.67 -4.62
CA LYS A 154 -15.68 -10.71 -3.67
C LYS A 154 -15.22 -9.99 -2.39
N THR A 155 -15.86 -8.86 -2.11
CA THR A 155 -15.89 -8.05 -0.87
C THR A 155 -14.60 -7.80 -0.09
N SER A 156 -14.19 -6.52 -0.05
CA SER A 156 -14.04 -5.79 1.21
C SER A 156 -14.26 -4.29 0.95
N LYS A 157 -15.50 -3.85 1.13
CA LYS A 157 -15.79 -2.49 1.58
C LYS A 157 -14.86 -2.19 2.77
N CYS A 158 -14.17 -1.05 2.81
CA CYS A 158 -14.47 -0.15 3.92
C CYS A 158 -15.81 0.46 3.53
N THR A 159 -16.83 0.37 4.38
CA THR A 159 -18.21 0.61 3.93
C THR A 159 -18.39 2.07 3.49
N ASN A 160 -18.41 2.25 2.16
CA ASN A 160 -18.83 3.37 1.32
C ASN A 160 -17.81 4.47 0.93
N ARG A 161 -17.29 4.27 -0.31
CA ARG A 161 -16.72 5.21 -1.31
C ARG A 161 -15.21 5.42 -1.24
N SER A 162 -14.58 5.30 -2.41
CA SER A 162 -13.16 4.93 -2.60
C SER A 162 -12.38 5.99 -3.41
N PHE A 163 -11.29 6.55 -2.86
CA PHE A 163 -10.19 7.24 -3.55
C PHE A 163 -8.80 6.93 -2.89
N LEU A 164 -7.68 7.27 -3.53
CA LEU A 164 -6.27 6.98 -3.15
C LEU A 164 -5.53 8.27 -2.75
N TYR A 165 -4.77 8.36 -1.65
CA TYR A 165 -4.24 9.62 -1.08
C TYR A 165 -2.81 10.03 -1.52
N ASN A 166 -2.52 11.33 -1.39
CA ASN A 166 -1.24 12.03 -1.61
C ASN A 166 -0.75 12.64 -0.29
#